data_AF-A0A844BRW8-F1
#
_entry.id   AF-A0A844BRW8-F1
#
_cell.length_a   1.000
_cell.length_b   1.000
_cell.length_c   1.000
_cell.angle_alpha   90.00
_cell.angle_beta   90.00
_cell.angle_gamma   90.00
#
_symmetry.space_group_name_H-M   'P 1'
#
loop_
_entity.id
_entity.type
_entity.pdbx_description
1 polymer ?
#
loop_
_entity_poly.entity_id
_entity_poly.type
_entity_poly.pdbx_seq_one_letter_code
_entity_poly.pdbx_strand_id
1 'polypeptide(L)'
;MFLKKIVKIYLPFLFVELLSLPLWNNISFKKIFLDFTLIKPVSSFAWYMNYLMVCYILFYCVMIAKERKRLTDKNVLGLFLFLFVVWFVLESTILVNPDIPILKSRQMLSFVFGIYLAMKKIKNIPLNIGIVNIVIGIGMMVTTQIPTVKSLSFISYNLLSLGTVFPLAIGGVSITNRCKHLFKNKLLIFISIISYELYLIHQYSIYIFMEVSGIKAVVIFLSITIIFACLLYQISNVVSKKIIK
;
A
#
# COMPACT_ATOMS: atom_id res chain seq x y z
N MET A 1 -10.39 8.22 17.26
CA MET A 1 -9.09 7.61 16.85
C MET A 1 -9.07 7.21 15.37
N PHE A 2 -10.12 6.55 14.87
CA PHE A 2 -10.25 6.09 13.48
C PHE A 2 -10.37 7.24 12.44
N LEU A 3 -11.31 8.16 12.64
CA LEU A 3 -11.50 9.35 11.80
C LEU A 3 -10.20 10.17 11.63
N LYS A 4 -9.42 10.33 12.71
CA LYS A 4 -8.13 11.04 12.68
C LYS A 4 -7.13 10.38 11.73
N LYS A 5 -7.10 9.04 11.68
CA LYS A 5 -6.21 8.27 10.77
C LYS A 5 -6.69 8.35 9.32
N ILE A 6 -7.99 8.23 9.08
CA ILE A 6 -8.57 8.39 7.74
C ILE A 6 -8.28 9.79 7.21
N VAL A 7 -8.58 10.85 7.98
CA VAL A 7 -8.33 12.23 7.56
C VAL A 7 -6.85 12.43 7.22
N LYS A 8 -5.92 11.94 8.05
CA LYS A 8 -4.48 12.09 7.78
C LYS A 8 -4.03 11.42 6.48
N ILE A 9 -4.66 10.32 6.08
CA ILE A 9 -4.30 9.54 4.89
C ILE A 9 -5.04 10.09 3.65
N TYR A 10 -6.34 10.29 3.78
CA TYR A 10 -7.21 10.69 2.68
C TYR A 10 -7.01 12.14 2.27
N LEU A 11 -6.63 13.03 3.19
CA LEU A 11 -6.47 14.46 2.88
C LEU A 11 -5.29 14.76 1.94
N PRO A 12 -4.06 14.26 2.16
CA PRO A 12 -2.98 14.38 1.18
C PRO A 12 -3.35 13.84 -0.19
N PHE A 13 -4.04 12.69 -0.22
CA PHE A 13 -4.52 12.07 -1.44
C PHE A 13 -5.46 13.01 -2.21
N LEU A 14 -6.49 13.54 -1.54
CA LEU A 14 -7.40 14.53 -2.11
C LEU A 14 -6.68 15.74 -2.70
N PHE A 15 -5.69 16.29 -1.99
CA PHE A 15 -4.92 17.42 -2.46
C PHE A 15 -4.17 17.09 -3.77
N VAL A 16 -3.52 15.93 -3.83
CA VAL A 16 -2.78 15.52 -5.02
C VAL A 16 -3.74 15.21 -6.18
N GLU A 17 -4.86 14.54 -5.92
CA GLU A 17 -5.89 14.24 -6.92
C GLU A 17 -6.40 15.54 -7.56
N LEU A 18 -6.75 16.53 -6.74
CA LEU A 18 -7.23 17.84 -7.19
C LEU A 18 -6.19 18.58 -8.06
N LEU A 19 -4.92 18.54 -7.65
CA LEU A 19 -3.82 19.13 -8.43
C LEU A 19 -3.57 18.40 -9.75
N SER A 20 -3.93 17.11 -9.82
CA SER A 20 -3.74 16.28 -11.01
C SER A 20 -4.88 16.35 -12.02
N LEU A 21 -6.06 16.88 -11.64
CA LEU A 21 -7.22 17.02 -12.53
C LEU A 21 -6.90 17.68 -13.89
N PRO A 22 -6.05 18.73 -13.97
CA PRO A 22 -5.70 19.34 -15.25
C PRO A 22 -4.91 18.43 -16.19
N LEU A 23 -4.28 17.37 -15.68
CA LEU A 23 -3.49 16.42 -16.45
C LEU A 23 -4.35 15.32 -17.10
N TRP A 24 -5.65 15.29 -16.81
CA TRP A 24 -6.56 14.25 -17.29
C TRP A 24 -7.17 14.64 -18.63
N ASN A 25 -6.90 13.85 -19.68
CA ASN A 25 -7.39 14.12 -21.03
C ASN A 25 -8.92 13.92 -21.21
N ASN A 26 -9.64 13.35 -20.25
CA ASN A 26 -11.08 13.05 -20.36
C ASN A 26 -11.81 13.18 -19.00
N ILE A 27 -11.97 14.42 -18.55
CA ILE A 27 -12.66 14.76 -17.30
C ILE A 27 -14.16 14.48 -17.45
N SER A 28 -14.69 13.56 -16.64
CA SER A 28 -16.13 13.38 -16.48
C SER A 28 -16.50 13.41 -15.00
N PHE A 29 -17.61 14.06 -14.67
CA PHE A 29 -18.06 14.20 -13.28
C PHE A 29 -18.25 12.84 -12.58
N LYS A 30 -18.76 11.84 -13.29
CA LYS A 30 -18.90 10.46 -12.80
C LYS A 30 -17.56 9.82 -12.43
N LYS A 31 -16.52 10.04 -13.25
CA LYS A 31 -15.16 9.52 -12.98
C LYS A 31 -14.56 10.21 -11.76
N ILE A 32 -14.66 11.53 -11.66
CA ILE A 32 -14.18 12.30 -10.50
C ILE A 32 -14.85 11.82 -9.21
N PHE A 33 -16.18 11.65 -9.23
CA PHE A 33 -16.92 11.19 -8.06
C PHE A 33 -16.53 9.76 -7.64
N LEU A 34 -16.34 8.85 -8.60
CA LEU A 34 -15.90 7.48 -8.32
C LEU A 34 -14.47 7.39 -7.80
N ASP A 35 -13.60 8.34 -8.18
CA ASP A 35 -12.23 8.43 -7.69
C ASP A 35 -12.18 8.95 -6.25
N PHE A 36 -12.90 10.04 -5.97
CA PHE A 36 -13.01 10.56 -4.61
C PHE A 36 -13.67 9.58 -3.66
N THR A 37 -14.67 8.82 -4.11
CA THR A 37 -15.25 7.76 -3.27
C THR A 37 -14.34 6.54 -3.12
N LEU A 38 -13.17 6.52 -3.77
CA LEU A 38 -12.21 5.42 -3.84
C LEU A 38 -12.81 4.12 -4.39
N ILE A 39 -14.01 4.13 -4.98
CA ILE A 39 -14.70 2.92 -5.44
C ILE A 39 -14.05 2.41 -6.73
N LYS A 40 -13.71 3.33 -7.64
CA LYS A 40 -13.02 3.01 -8.88
C LYS A 40 -12.04 4.14 -9.21
N PRO A 41 -10.81 4.07 -8.69
CA PRO A 41 -9.82 5.11 -8.95
C PRO A 41 -9.55 5.23 -10.45
N VAL A 42 -9.52 6.47 -10.95
CA VAL A 42 -9.34 6.78 -12.38
C VAL A 42 -7.87 6.76 -12.73
N SER A 43 -7.00 7.14 -11.80
CA SER A 43 -5.57 6.92 -11.97
C SER A 43 -5.22 5.45 -11.73
N SER A 44 -4.46 4.86 -12.65
CA SER A 44 -3.98 3.46 -12.55
C SER A 44 -3.19 3.20 -11.27
N PHE A 45 -2.79 4.24 -10.52
CA PHE A 45 -2.00 4.09 -9.32
C PHE A 45 -2.62 4.58 -7.99
N ALA A 46 -3.87 5.08 -7.99
CA ALA A 46 -4.67 5.27 -6.77
C ALA A 46 -5.24 3.95 -6.19
N TRP A 47 -4.93 2.79 -6.78
CA TRP A 47 -5.34 1.47 -6.27
C TRP A 47 -4.86 1.20 -4.83
N TYR A 48 -3.67 1.68 -4.45
CA TYR A 48 -3.11 1.46 -3.11
C TYR A 48 -3.90 2.24 -2.06
N MET A 49 -4.43 3.40 -2.43
CA MET A 49 -5.28 4.22 -1.56
C MET A 49 -6.61 3.55 -1.31
N ASN A 50 -7.24 3.02 -2.36
CA ASN A 50 -8.42 2.16 -2.22
C ASN A 50 -8.11 0.96 -1.30
N TYR A 51 -6.99 0.27 -1.53
CA TYR A 51 -6.57 -0.88 -0.72
C TYR A 51 -6.40 -0.54 0.76
N LEU A 52 -5.68 0.55 1.07
CA LEU A 52 -5.49 1.02 2.45
C LEU A 52 -6.82 1.36 3.11
N MET A 53 -7.71 2.06 2.41
CA MET A 53 -9.01 2.45 2.94
C MET A 53 -9.85 1.22 3.30
N VAL A 54 -9.89 0.21 2.43
CA VAL A 54 -10.58 -1.07 2.71
C VAL A 54 -9.95 -1.75 3.94
N CYS A 55 -8.63 -1.81 4.04
CA CYS A 55 -7.94 -2.37 5.21
C CYS A 55 -8.34 -1.66 6.51
N TYR A 56 -8.41 -0.32 6.50
CA TYR A 56 -8.84 0.48 7.65
C TYR A 56 -10.30 0.22 8.02
N ILE A 57 -11.22 0.18 7.05
CA ILE A 57 -12.63 -0.13 7.28
C ILE A 57 -12.77 -1.53 7.90
N LEU A 58 -12.14 -2.55 7.31
CA LEU A 58 -12.14 -3.92 7.83
C LEU A 58 -11.60 -3.97 9.26
N PHE A 59 -10.47 -3.29 9.52
CA PHE A 59 -9.90 -3.20 10.86
C PHE A 59 -10.87 -2.59 11.86
N TYR A 60 -11.52 -1.47 11.50
CA TYR A 60 -12.48 -0.82 12.37
C TYR A 60 -13.70 -1.70 12.67
N CYS A 61 -14.27 -2.33 11.64
CA CYS A 61 -15.40 -3.25 11.80
C CYS A 61 -15.07 -4.43 12.72
N VAL A 62 -13.90 -5.05 12.54
CA VAL A 62 -13.45 -6.17 13.39
C VAL A 62 -13.19 -5.71 14.82
N MET A 63 -12.61 -4.52 15.03
CA MET A 63 -12.37 -4.00 16.37
C MET A 63 -13.66 -3.65 17.10
N ILE A 64 -14.67 -3.10 16.42
CA ILE A 64 -16.02 -2.93 17.00
C ILE A 64 -16.61 -4.29 17.38
N ALA A 65 -16.51 -5.29 16.49
CA ALA A 65 -17.01 -6.63 16.77
C ALA A 65 -16.30 -7.26 17.99
N LYS A 66 -14.99 -7.05 18.13
CA LYS A 66 -14.20 -7.47 19.28
C LYS A 66 -14.74 -6.87 20.58
N GLU A 67 -14.98 -5.56 20.60
CA GLU A 67 -15.48 -4.85 21.78
C GLU A 67 -16.90 -5.29 22.15
N ARG A 68 -17.81 -5.38 21.15
CA ARG A 68 -19.22 -5.73 21.38
C ARG A 68 -19.42 -7.19 21.80
N LYS A 69 -18.70 -8.12 21.16
CA LYS A 69 -18.86 -9.57 21.39
C LYS A 69 -17.80 -10.16 22.32
N ARG A 70 -16.93 -9.34 22.92
CA ARG A 70 -15.80 -9.74 23.77
C ARG A 70 -14.98 -10.89 23.15
N LEU A 71 -14.64 -10.76 21.87
CA LEU A 71 -13.94 -11.81 21.13
C LEU A 71 -12.50 -11.98 21.64
N THR A 72 -12.06 -13.23 21.72
CA THR A 72 -10.66 -13.56 22.00
C THR A 72 -9.76 -13.15 20.84
N ASP A 73 -8.47 -12.96 21.12
CA ASP A 73 -7.47 -12.60 20.11
C ASP A 73 -7.36 -13.64 18.97
N LYS A 74 -7.56 -14.93 19.27
CA LYS A 74 -7.62 -15.98 18.24
C LYS A 74 -8.81 -15.79 17.31
N ASN A 75 -9.99 -15.49 17.86
CA ASN A 75 -11.21 -15.27 17.09
C ASN A 75 -11.10 -14.01 16.21
N VAL A 76 -10.46 -12.96 16.73
CA VAL A 76 -10.18 -11.73 15.98
C VAL A 76 -9.27 -12.01 14.78
N LEU A 77 -8.18 -12.75 14.98
CA LEU A 77 -7.28 -13.13 13.88
C LEU A 77 -7.99 -14.03 12.86
N GLY A 78 -8.78 -14.99 13.31
CA GLY A 78 -9.61 -15.83 12.44
C GLY A 78 -10.61 -15.04 11.61
N LEU A 79 -11.24 -14.02 12.20
CA LEU A 79 -12.15 -13.12 11.49
C LEU A 79 -11.43 -12.27 10.45
N PHE A 80 -10.23 -11.75 10.76
CA PHE A 80 -9.40 -11.07 9.77
C PHE A 80 -9.03 -11.98 8.60
N LEU A 81 -8.56 -13.19 8.88
CA LEU A 81 -8.23 -14.16 7.83
C LEU A 81 -9.46 -14.47 6.96
N PHE A 82 -10.61 -14.72 7.57
CA PHE A 82 -11.85 -14.97 6.84
C PHE A 82 -12.23 -13.81 5.92
N LEU A 83 -12.26 -12.58 6.44
CA LEU A 83 -12.62 -11.39 5.66
C LEU A 83 -11.62 -11.14 4.51
N PHE A 84 -10.33 -11.36 4.74
CA PHE A 84 -9.30 -11.21 3.71
C PHE A 84 -9.38 -12.31 2.65
N VAL A 85 -9.74 -13.55 3.02
CA VAL A 85 -10.00 -14.63 2.04
C VAL A 85 -11.21 -14.30 1.19
N VAL A 86 -12.31 -13.85 1.80
CA VAL A 86 -13.51 -13.42 1.05
C VAL A 86 -13.16 -12.27 0.10
N TRP A 87 -12.46 -11.25 0.60
CA TRP A 87 -12.05 -10.12 -0.24
C TRP A 87 -11.09 -10.56 -1.36
N PHE A 88 -10.16 -11.49 -1.10
CA PHE A 88 -9.26 -12.03 -2.10
C PHE A 88 -10.03 -12.72 -3.23
N VAL A 89 -11.02 -13.56 -2.89
CA VAL A 89 -11.86 -14.23 -3.89
C VAL A 89 -12.63 -13.19 -4.72
N LEU A 90 -13.22 -12.17 -4.09
CA LEU A 90 -13.94 -11.09 -4.79
C LEU A 90 -13.03 -10.32 -5.76
N GLU A 91 -11.82 -9.93 -5.32
CA GLU A 91 -10.83 -9.25 -6.18
C GLU A 91 -10.33 -10.13 -7.33
N SER A 92 -10.21 -11.43 -7.10
CA SER A 92 -9.74 -12.38 -8.12
C SER A 92 -10.81 -12.86 -9.10
N THR A 93 -12.10 -12.57 -8.86
CA THR A 93 -13.20 -13.09 -9.69
C THR A 93 -14.15 -12.01 -10.20
N ILE A 94 -14.59 -11.10 -9.33
CA ILE A 94 -15.64 -10.11 -9.63
C ILE A 94 -15.04 -8.73 -9.90
N LEU A 95 -14.07 -8.31 -9.08
CA LEU A 95 -13.48 -6.97 -9.12
C LEU A 95 -12.16 -6.91 -9.90
N VAL A 96 -11.91 -7.91 -10.74
CA VAL A 96 -10.66 -8.04 -11.48
C VAL A 96 -10.41 -6.79 -12.31
N ASN A 97 -9.24 -6.19 -12.12
CA ASN A 97 -8.71 -5.18 -13.03
C ASN A 97 -7.75 -5.85 -14.03
N PRO A 98 -8.12 -5.99 -15.31
CA PRO A 98 -7.29 -6.70 -16.30
C PRO A 98 -5.91 -6.08 -16.53
N ASP A 99 -5.80 -4.76 -16.36
CA ASP A 99 -4.54 -4.03 -16.61
C ASP A 99 -3.51 -4.29 -15.50
N ILE A 100 -3.98 -4.50 -14.26
CA ILE A 100 -3.15 -4.65 -13.06
C ILE A 100 -3.71 -5.71 -12.10
N PRO A 101 -3.86 -6.98 -12.52
CA PRO A 101 -4.65 -7.98 -11.80
C PRO A 101 -4.08 -8.38 -10.42
N ILE A 102 -2.79 -8.07 -10.18
CA ILE A 102 -1.99 -8.66 -9.11
C ILE A 102 -1.65 -7.69 -7.97
N LEU A 103 -1.81 -6.38 -8.17
CA LEU A 103 -1.19 -5.39 -7.27
C LEU A 103 -1.77 -5.47 -5.86
N LYS A 104 -3.10 -5.55 -5.74
CA LYS A 104 -3.79 -5.69 -4.47
C LYS A 104 -3.50 -7.04 -3.81
N SER A 105 -3.64 -8.13 -4.56
CA SER A 105 -3.50 -9.50 -4.04
C SER A 105 -2.15 -9.70 -3.36
N ARG A 106 -1.04 -9.23 -3.96
CA ARG A 106 0.32 -9.35 -3.42
C ARG A 106 0.49 -8.79 -2.00
N GLN A 107 -0.35 -7.83 -1.59
CA GLN A 107 -0.23 -7.14 -0.31
C GLN A 107 -1.18 -7.65 0.78
N MET A 108 -2.20 -8.44 0.42
CA MET A 108 -3.29 -8.84 1.31
C MET A 108 -2.82 -9.56 2.58
N LEU A 109 -1.85 -10.48 2.45
CA LEU A 109 -1.31 -11.20 3.61
C LEU A 109 -0.47 -10.30 4.55
N SER A 110 0.20 -9.29 4.00
CA SER A 110 1.07 -8.41 4.78
C SER A 110 0.30 -7.66 5.88
N PHE A 111 -0.96 -7.29 5.61
CA PHE A 111 -1.80 -6.61 6.60
C PHE A 111 -2.20 -7.54 7.75
N VAL A 112 -2.71 -8.74 7.42
CA VAL A 112 -3.12 -9.74 8.41
C VAL A 112 -1.92 -10.19 9.26
N PHE A 113 -0.76 -10.37 8.63
CA PHE A 113 0.47 -10.69 9.33
C PHE A 113 0.95 -9.54 10.23
N GLY A 114 0.82 -8.29 9.79
CA GLY A 114 1.10 -7.12 10.62
C GLY A 114 0.24 -7.09 11.90
N ILE A 115 -1.05 -7.43 11.78
CA ILE A 115 -1.95 -7.58 12.93
C ILE A 115 -1.47 -8.72 13.84
N TYR A 116 -1.14 -9.87 13.27
CA TYR A 116 -0.62 -11.02 14.02
C TYR A 116 0.63 -10.65 14.84
N LEU A 117 1.61 -10.00 14.22
CA LEU A 117 2.83 -9.53 14.89
C LEU A 117 2.51 -8.57 16.04
N ALA A 118 1.60 -7.61 15.82
CA ALA A 118 1.20 -6.64 16.82
C ALA A 118 0.50 -7.29 18.02
N MET A 119 -0.42 -8.23 17.78
CA MET A 119 -1.15 -8.95 18.83
C MET A 119 -0.23 -9.84 19.66
N LYS A 120 0.69 -10.55 19.00
CA LYS A 120 1.70 -11.38 19.68
C LYS A 120 2.88 -10.59 20.22
N LYS A 121 2.92 -9.27 20.01
CA LYS A 121 4.04 -8.38 20.38
C LYS A 121 5.39 -8.90 19.88
N ILE A 122 5.40 -9.55 18.71
CA ILE A 122 6.63 -10.08 18.11
C ILE A 122 7.42 -8.89 17.56
N LYS A 123 8.59 -8.64 18.15
CA LYS A 123 9.42 -7.48 17.80
C LYS A 123 10.52 -7.80 16.78
N ASN A 124 11.03 -9.03 16.80
CA ASN A 124 12.15 -9.44 15.97
C ASN A 124 11.81 -10.74 15.24
N ILE A 125 12.15 -10.78 13.95
CA ILE A 125 12.08 -11.98 13.12
C ILE A 125 13.52 -12.48 12.91
N PRO A 126 13.86 -13.73 13.28
CA PRO A 126 15.20 -14.29 13.10
C PRO A 126 15.73 -14.16 11.67
N LEU A 127 17.03 -13.88 11.52
CA LEU A 127 17.66 -13.64 10.21
C LEU A 127 17.50 -14.84 9.27
N ASN A 128 17.64 -16.07 9.77
CA ASN A 128 17.50 -17.28 8.96
C ASN A 128 16.10 -17.37 8.35
N ILE A 129 15.05 -17.05 9.12
CA ILE A 129 13.67 -16.99 8.62
C ILE A 129 13.54 -15.88 7.57
N GLY A 130 14.15 -14.72 7.81
CA GLY A 130 14.20 -13.62 6.86
C GLY A 130 14.82 -14.00 5.52
N ILE A 131 16.02 -14.60 5.53
CA ILE A 131 16.74 -15.02 4.32
C ILE A 131 15.93 -16.06 3.53
N VAL A 132 15.37 -17.08 4.20
CA VAL A 132 14.52 -18.08 3.55
C VAL A 132 13.33 -17.43 2.86
N ASN A 133 12.66 -16.47 3.53
CA ASN A 133 11.53 -15.76 2.93
C ASN A 133 11.93 -14.85 1.76
N ILE A 134 13.14 -14.29 1.75
CA ILE A 134 13.67 -13.55 0.60
C ILE A 134 13.83 -14.48 -0.60
N VAL A 135 14.44 -15.64 -0.40
CA VAL A 135 14.64 -16.64 -1.47
C VAL A 135 13.28 -17.09 -2.02
N ILE A 136 12.31 -17.39 -1.16
CA ILE A 136 10.94 -17.75 -1.56
C ILE A 136 10.31 -16.60 -2.35
N GLY A 137 10.40 -15.37 -1.85
CA GLY A 137 9.80 -14.18 -2.47
C GLY A 137 10.36 -13.89 -3.86
N ILE A 138 11.68 -13.96 -4.02
CA ILE A 138 12.35 -13.81 -5.32
C ILE A 138 11.95 -14.96 -6.26
N GLY A 139 11.98 -16.20 -5.78
CA GLY A 139 11.58 -17.37 -6.57
C GLY A 139 10.13 -17.27 -7.09
N MET A 140 9.21 -16.87 -6.22
CA MET A 140 7.81 -16.62 -6.61
C MET A 140 7.68 -15.43 -7.58
N MET A 141 8.51 -14.40 -7.42
CA MET A 141 8.50 -13.26 -8.32
C MET A 141 8.97 -13.68 -9.73
N VAL A 142 9.99 -14.54 -9.84
CA VAL A 142 10.44 -15.09 -11.12
C VAL A 142 9.39 -16.00 -11.74
N THR A 143 8.81 -16.92 -10.97
CA THR A 143 7.79 -17.85 -11.49
C THR A 143 6.55 -17.14 -12.01
N THR A 144 6.09 -16.08 -11.33
CA THR A 144 4.96 -15.26 -11.80
C THR A 144 5.24 -14.50 -13.11
N GLN A 145 6.51 -14.40 -13.55
CA GLN A 145 6.84 -13.79 -14.84
C GLN A 145 6.79 -14.78 -16.03
N ILE A 146 6.75 -16.09 -15.77
CA ILE A 146 6.73 -17.12 -16.81
C ILE A 146 5.43 -17.03 -17.62
N PRO A 147 5.48 -17.09 -18.97
CA PRO A 147 4.29 -16.96 -19.82
C PRO A 147 3.15 -17.92 -19.47
N THR A 148 3.47 -19.18 -19.18
CA THR A 148 2.50 -20.21 -18.76
C THR A 148 1.78 -19.86 -17.46
N VAL A 149 2.47 -19.16 -16.54
CA VAL A 149 1.88 -18.73 -15.27
C VAL A 149 0.99 -17.51 -15.48
N LYS A 150 1.34 -16.63 -16.42
CA LYS A 150 0.53 -15.47 -16.80
C LYS A 150 -0.76 -15.85 -17.51
N SER A 151 -0.80 -16.99 -18.19
CA SER A 151 -2.00 -17.51 -18.85
C SER A 151 -2.95 -18.27 -17.92
N LEU A 152 -2.61 -18.40 -16.63
CA LEU A 152 -3.50 -19.00 -15.64
C LEU A 152 -4.73 -18.12 -15.39
N SER A 153 -5.78 -18.72 -14.82
CA SER A 153 -6.93 -17.97 -14.32
C SER A 153 -6.50 -16.91 -13.29
N PHE A 154 -7.21 -15.79 -13.22
CA PHE A 154 -6.88 -14.70 -12.28
C PHE A 154 -6.79 -15.16 -10.83
N ILE A 155 -7.63 -16.12 -10.41
CA ILE A 155 -7.59 -16.64 -9.03
C ILE A 155 -6.28 -17.41 -8.77
N SER A 156 -5.86 -18.28 -9.69
CA SER A 156 -4.63 -19.06 -9.58
C SER A 156 -3.40 -18.15 -9.65
N TYR A 157 -3.42 -17.18 -10.57
CA TYR A 157 -2.33 -16.23 -10.73
C TYR A 157 -2.17 -15.32 -9.50
N ASN A 158 -3.28 -14.82 -8.96
CA ASN A 158 -3.26 -14.01 -7.74
C ASN A 158 -2.88 -14.83 -6.51
N LEU A 159 -3.21 -16.12 -6.46
CA LEU A 159 -2.80 -17.00 -5.36
C LEU A 159 -1.29 -17.16 -5.31
N LEU A 160 -0.65 -17.43 -6.46
CA LEU A 160 0.82 -17.47 -6.58
C LEU A 160 1.44 -16.13 -6.21
N SER A 161 0.77 -15.03 -6.56
CA SER A 161 1.27 -13.69 -6.27
C SER A 161 1.39 -13.36 -4.79
N LEU A 162 0.58 -13.98 -3.93
CA LEU A 162 0.68 -13.82 -2.46
C LEU A 162 2.07 -14.23 -1.97
N GLY A 163 2.74 -15.15 -2.67
CA GLY A 163 4.09 -15.60 -2.37
C GLY A 163 5.21 -14.64 -2.78
N THR A 164 4.91 -13.48 -3.38
CA THR A 164 5.94 -12.55 -3.88
C THR A 164 6.32 -11.50 -2.83
N VAL A 165 5.50 -10.46 -2.67
CA VAL A 165 5.79 -9.29 -1.82
C VAL A 165 5.75 -9.63 -0.33
N PHE A 166 4.84 -10.52 0.09
CA PHE A 166 4.68 -10.85 1.50
C PHE A 166 5.93 -11.54 2.10
N PRO A 167 6.51 -12.59 1.49
CA PRO A 167 7.78 -13.16 1.96
C PRO A 167 8.93 -12.15 1.91
N LEU A 168 9.02 -11.33 0.86
CA LEU A 168 10.02 -10.25 0.79
C LEU A 168 9.89 -9.26 1.95
N ALA A 169 8.65 -8.92 2.35
CA ALA A 169 8.40 -8.04 3.48
C ALA A 169 8.86 -8.66 4.81
N ILE A 170 8.64 -9.97 5.03
CA ILE A 170 9.18 -10.70 6.19
C ILE A 170 10.71 -10.61 6.20
N GLY A 171 11.33 -10.83 5.04
CA GLY A 171 12.76 -10.67 4.81
C GLY A 171 13.27 -9.29 5.18
N GLY A 172 12.64 -8.25 4.65
CA GLY A 172 12.97 -6.86 4.93
C GLY A 172 12.86 -6.50 6.42
N VAL A 173 11.78 -6.93 7.09
CA VAL A 173 11.61 -6.75 8.55
C VAL A 173 12.71 -7.47 9.34
N SER A 174 13.15 -8.64 8.89
CA SER A 174 14.24 -9.37 9.55
C SER A 174 15.60 -8.68 9.38
N ILE A 175 15.93 -8.24 8.16
CA ILE A 175 17.18 -7.52 7.86
C ILE A 175 17.23 -6.19 8.61
N THR A 176 16.16 -5.39 8.55
CA THR A 176 16.05 -4.11 9.26
C THR A 176 16.21 -4.29 10.77
N ASN A 177 15.69 -5.39 11.33
CA ASN A 177 15.89 -5.73 12.74
C ASN A 177 17.33 -6.11 13.10
N ARG A 178 18.08 -6.73 12.20
CA ARG A 178 19.49 -7.04 12.43
C ARG A 178 20.38 -5.82 12.25
N CYS A 179 20.10 -5.02 11.21
CA CYS A 179 20.90 -3.87 10.80
C CYS A 179 20.38 -2.54 11.36
N LYS A 180 19.78 -2.55 12.57
CA LYS A 180 19.13 -1.37 13.18
C LYS A 180 20.01 -0.11 13.18
N HIS A 181 21.33 -0.26 13.30
CA HIS A 181 22.25 0.88 13.29
C HIS A 181 22.32 1.56 11.92
N LEU A 182 22.35 0.80 10.83
CA LEU A 182 22.35 1.34 9.46
C LEU A 182 21.05 2.09 9.15
N PHE A 183 19.92 1.59 9.66
CA PHE A 183 18.60 2.21 9.45
C PHE A 183 18.32 3.41 10.38
N LYS A 184 19.20 3.69 11.37
CA LYS A 184 19.09 4.83 12.29
C LYS A 184 19.79 6.10 11.78
N ASN A 185 19.95 6.26 10.47
CA ASN A 185 20.46 7.49 9.89
C ASN A 185 19.35 8.56 9.78
N LYS A 186 19.68 9.82 10.07
CA LYS A 186 18.79 10.99 9.90
C LYS A 186 18.12 11.02 8.52
N LEU A 187 18.84 10.67 7.45
CA LEU A 187 18.28 10.67 6.08
C LEU A 187 17.18 9.62 5.93
N LEU A 188 17.41 8.38 6.36
CA LEU A 188 16.40 7.31 6.26
C LEU A 188 15.18 7.60 7.14
N ILE A 189 15.40 8.17 8.32
CA ILE A 189 14.32 8.62 9.20
C ILE A 189 13.51 9.71 8.51
N PHE A 190 14.17 10.70 7.90
CA PHE A 190 13.50 11.75 7.13
C PHE A 190 12.64 11.18 5.98
N ILE A 191 13.21 10.31 5.14
CA ILE A 191 12.46 9.65 4.06
C ILE A 191 11.29 8.85 4.61
N SER A 192 11.45 8.18 5.75
CA SER A 192 10.36 7.41 6.37
C SER A 192 9.19 8.30 6.80
N ILE A 193 9.46 9.53 7.25
CA ILE A 193 8.45 10.49 7.69
C ILE A 193 7.59 10.98 6.51
N ILE A 194 8.22 11.25 5.36
CA ILE A 194 7.55 11.75 4.14
C ILE A 194 7.18 10.63 3.16
N SER A 195 7.37 9.35 3.53
CA SER A 195 7.27 8.21 2.61
C SER A 195 5.91 8.10 1.92
N TYR A 196 4.85 8.50 2.61
CA TYR A 196 3.50 8.49 2.08
C TYR A 196 3.28 9.58 1.03
N GLU A 197 3.66 10.82 1.34
CA GLU A 197 3.58 11.94 0.40
C GLU A 197 4.50 11.74 -0.80
N LEU A 198 5.67 11.13 -0.58
CA LEU A 198 6.59 10.72 -1.63
C LEU A 198 5.94 9.68 -2.56
N TYR A 199 5.25 8.68 -2.02
CA TYR A 199 4.49 7.71 -2.81
C TYR A 199 3.44 8.39 -3.70
N LEU A 200 2.63 9.29 -3.12
CA LEU A 200 1.59 10.00 -3.85
C LEU A 200 2.17 10.83 -4.99
N ILE A 201 3.19 11.65 -4.71
CA ILE A 201 3.73 12.59 -5.71
C ILE A 201 4.59 11.91 -6.76
N HIS A 202 5.35 10.89 -6.39
CA HIS A 202 6.18 10.12 -7.31
C HIS A 202 5.37 9.59 -8.49
N GLN A 203 4.16 9.09 -8.21
CA GLN A 203 3.25 8.57 -9.22
C GLN A 203 2.91 9.60 -10.30
N TYR A 204 2.50 10.81 -9.91
CA TYR A 204 2.16 11.87 -10.88
C TYR A 204 3.40 12.48 -11.53
N SER A 205 4.53 12.50 -10.82
CA SER A 205 5.81 12.93 -11.37
C SER A 205 6.24 12.03 -12.53
N ILE A 206 6.01 10.70 -12.45
CA ILE A 206 6.33 9.77 -13.55
C ILE A 206 5.56 10.17 -14.81
N TYR A 207 4.27 10.50 -14.67
CA TYR A 207 3.44 10.90 -15.81
C TYR A 207 3.97 12.17 -16.50
N ILE A 208 4.42 13.15 -15.72
CA ILE A 208 4.96 14.41 -16.26
C ILE A 208 6.31 14.20 -16.96
N PHE A 209 7.16 13.30 -16.45
CA PHE A 209 8.53 13.09 -16.94
C PHE A 209 8.70 11.85 -17.82
N MET A 210 7.60 11.20 -18.25
CA MET A 210 7.63 9.94 -19.00
C MET A 210 8.41 10.02 -20.32
N GLU A 211 8.43 11.19 -20.95
CA GLU A 211 9.06 11.40 -22.27
C GLU A 211 10.53 11.91 -22.17
N VAL A 212 11.01 12.23 -20.97
CA VAL A 212 12.33 12.84 -20.79
C VAL A 212 13.38 11.78 -20.45
N SER A 213 14.26 11.47 -21.40
CA SER A 213 15.35 10.51 -21.20
C SER A 213 16.67 11.15 -20.74
N GLY A 214 17.43 10.44 -19.91
CA GLY A 214 18.82 10.79 -19.55
C GLY A 214 19.05 11.05 -18.06
N ILE A 215 20.33 11.04 -17.64
CA ILE A 215 20.72 11.17 -16.22
C ILE A 215 20.25 12.51 -15.62
N LYS A 216 20.35 13.60 -16.40
CA LYS A 216 19.87 14.92 -15.97
C LYS A 216 18.36 14.92 -15.68
N ALA A 217 17.58 14.22 -16.49
CA ALA A 217 16.14 14.07 -16.30
C ALA A 217 15.82 13.31 -15.00
N VAL A 218 16.55 12.22 -14.73
CA VAL A 218 16.39 11.44 -13.49
C VAL A 218 16.71 12.29 -12.26
N VAL A 219 17.78 13.08 -12.29
CA VAL A 219 18.16 13.97 -11.17
C VAL A 219 17.11 15.05 -10.94
N ILE A 220 16.61 15.68 -12.01
CA ILE A 220 15.56 16.70 -11.94
C ILE A 220 14.27 16.09 -11.39
N PHE A 221 13.86 14.93 -11.92
CA PHE A 221 12.70 14.17 -11.46
C PHE A 221 12.77 13.85 -9.96
N LEU A 222 13.90 13.28 -9.49
CA LEU A 222 14.08 12.95 -8.08
C LEU A 222 14.02 14.20 -7.19
N SER A 223 14.69 15.27 -7.61
CA SER A 223 14.72 16.53 -6.85
C SER A 223 13.33 17.14 -6.72
N ILE A 224 12.60 17.24 -7.83
CA ILE A 224 11.24 17.78 -7.87
C ILE A 224 10.29 16.93 -7.02
N THR A 225 10.36 15.60 -7.16
CA THR A 225 9.52 14.67 -6.40
C THR A 225 9.71 14.85 -4.89
N ILE A 226 10.97 14.96 -4.43
CA ILE A 226 11.27 15.13 -3.00
C ILE A 226 10.78 16.50 -2.50
N ILE A 227 11.01 17.58 -3.26
CA ILE A 227 10.58 18.94 -2.88
C ILE A 227 9.07 18.99 -2.72
N PHE A 228 8.32 18.52 -3.71
CA PHE A 228 6.86 18.49 -3.63
C PHE A 228 6.38 17.60 -2.48
N ALA A 229 7.03 16.46 -2.23
CA ALA A 229 6.67 15.57 -1.12
C ALA A 229 6.81 16.27 0.23
N CYS A 230 7.88 17.05 0.40
CA CYS A 230 8.09 17.84 1.61
C CYS A 230 7.03 18.93 1.78
N LEU A 231 6.68 19.64 0.70
CA LEU A 231 5.65 20.68 0.72
C LEU A 231 4.28 20.08 1.09
N LEU A 232 3.90 18.96 0.44
CA LEU A 232 2.65 18.28 0.74
C LEU A 232 2.59 17.79 2.18
N TYR A 233 3.69 17.25 2.71
CA TYR A 233 3.77 16.82 4.10
C TYR A 233 3.54 17.99 5.07
N GLN A 234 4.16 19.14 4.81
CA GLN A 234 3.96 20.35 5.63
C GLN A 234 2.50 20.83 5.60
N ILE A 235 1.93 20.95 4.40
CA ILE A 235 0.54 21.40 4.20
C ILE A 235 -0.43 20.45 4.90
N SER A 236 -0.29 19.14 4.65
CA SER A 236 -1.09 18.08 5.27
C SER A 236 -1.03 18.15 6.80
N ASN A 237 0.16 18.34 7.37
CA ASN A 237 0.33 18.39 8.82
C ASN A 237 -0.31 19.64 9.44
N VAL A 238 -0.25 20.79 8.76
CA VAL A 238 -0.93 22.02 9.22
C VAL A 238 -2.44 21.88 9.13
N VAL A 239 -2.96 21.38 8.00
CA VAL A 239 -4.40 21.24 7.76
C VAL A 239 -5.00 20.18 8.69
N SER A 240 -4.36 19.01 8.81
CA SER A 240 -4.82 17.95 9.71
C SER A 240 -4.88 18.42 11.16
N LYS A 241 -3.90 19.19 11.65
CA LYS A 241 -3.95 19.80 13.00
C LYS A 241 -5.13 20.74 13.20
N LYS A 242 -5.57 21.46 12.17
CA LYS A 242 -6.74 22.35 12.24
C LYS A 242 -8.07 21.57 12.23
N ILE A 243 -8.17 20.51 11.43
CA ILE A 243 -9.40 19.70 11.28
C ILE A 243 -9.60 18.74 12.48
N ILE A 244 -8.51 18.31 13.12
CA ILE A 244 -8.52 17.27 14.17
C ILE A 244 -8.58 17.86 15.60
N LYS A 245 -8.54 19.20 15.72
CA LYS A 245 -8.89 19.91 16.96
C LYS A 245 -10.35 19.68 17.29
#